data_AF-A0A0A2MC13-F1
#
_entry.id   AF-A0A0A2MC13-F1
#
_cell.length_a   1.000
_cell.length_b   1.000
_cell.length_c   1.000
_cell.angle_alpha   90.00
_cell.angle_beta   90.00
_cell.angle_gamma   90.00
#
_symmetry.space_group_name_H-M   'P 1'
#
loop_
_entity.id
_entity.type
_entity.pdbx_description
1 polymer ?
#
loop_
_entity_poly.entity_id
_entity_poly.type
_entity_poly.pdbx_seq_one_letter_code
_entity_poly.pdbx_strand_id
1 'polypeptide(L)' 'MINDLSNLFTAQTDNKVIVFSTNLKDFVISLNSVAKNLKPYMFYYRAFKKTDFMEHTAADGRKFYLQKVV' A
#
# COMPACT_ATOMS: atom_id res chain seq x y z
N MET A 1 -8.61 -20.52 16.74
CA MET A 1 -9.15 -19.32 16.06
C MET A 1 -8.05 -18.78 15.17
N ILE A 2 -8.21 -18.88 13.86
CA ILE A 2 -7.47 -18.01 12.95
C ILE A 2 -8.06 -16.62 13.22
N ASN A 3 -7.25 -15.69 13.74
CA ASN A 3 -7.68 -14.31 13.86
C ASN A 3 -7.94 -13.82 12.43
N ASP A 4 -9.19 -13.48 12.12
CA ASP A 4 -9.54 -12.89 10.84
C ASP A 4 -8.58 -11.73 10.57
N LEU A 5 -7.89 -11.80 9.43
CA LEU A 5 -7.00 -10.74 9.00
C LEU A 5 -7.86 -9.51 8.71
N SER A 6 -8.00 -8.64 9.71
CA SER A 6 -8.87 -7.48 9.63
C SER A 6 -8.58 -6.55 8.45
N ASN A 7 -7.35 -6.57 7.92
CA ASN A 7 -6.95 -5.80 6.75
C ASN A 7 -5.77 -6.49 6.05
N LEU A 8 -5.78 -6.51 4.72
CA LEU A 8 -4.67 -6.85 3.84
C LEU A 8 -4.39 -5.65 2.92
N PHE A 9 -3.22 -5.07 3.03
CA PHE A 9 -2.74 -4.00 2.16
C PHE A 9 -1.86 -4.59 1.07
N THR A 10 -2.07 -4.17 -0.17
CA THR A 10 -1.32 -4.65 -1.34
C THR A 10 -0.91 -3.46 -2.21
N ALA A 11 0.27 -3.59 -2.84
CA ALA A 11 0.73 -2.72 -3.89
C ALA A 11 1.03 -3.57 -5.12
N GLN A 12 0.47 -3.18 -6.25
CA GLN A 12 0.69 -3.84 -7.53
C GLN A 12 1.23 -2.87 -8.57
N THR A 13 2.07 -3.40 -9.46
CA THR A 13 2.55 -2.74 -10.67
C THR A 13 2.84 -3.84 -11.70
N ASP A 14 2.69 -3.55 -13.00
CA ASP A 14 2.91 -4.52 -14.08
C ASP A 14 2.17 -5.87 -13.87
N ASN A 15 0.91 -5.80 -13.41
CA ASN A 15 0.06 -6.97 -13.06
C ASN A 15 0.68 -7.93 -12.03
N LYS A 16 1.61 -7.45 -11.19
CA LYS A 16 2.25 -8.23 -10.13
C LYS A 16 2.11 -7.51 -8.79
N VAL A 17 1.80 -8.27 -7.74
CA VAL A 17 1.89 -7.78 -6.36
C VAL A 17 3.36 -7.72 -5.97
N ILE A 18 3.82 -6.54 -5.59
CA ILE A 18 5.23 -6.31 -5.22
C ILE A 18 5.42 -6.15 -3.72
N VAL A 19 4.36 -5.72 -3.01
CA VAL A 19 4.36 -5.53 -1.57
C VAL A 19 2.98 -5.90 -1.05
N PHE A 20 2.95 -6.65 0.05
CA PHE A 20 1.73 -6.88 0.81
C PHE A 20 2.05 -6.91 2.30
N SER A 21 1.10 -6.49 3.13
CA SER A 21 1.18 -6.65 4.59
C SER A 21 -0.20 -6.51 5.19
N THR A 22 -0.40 -7.09 6.37
CA THR A 22 -1.64 -6.97 7.14
C THR A 22 -1.61 -5.77 8.10
N ASN A 23 -0.45 -5.11 8.20
CA ASN A 23 -0.25 -3.89 8.96
C ASN A 23 0.10 -2.72 8.03
N LEU A 24 -0.61 -1.60 8.15
CA LEU A 24 -0.38 -0.43 7.29
C LEU A 24 1.02 0.17 7.44
N LYS A 25 1.59 0.17 8.65
CA LYS A 25 2.92 0.73 8.90
C LYS A 25 3.98 -0.11 8.18
N ASP A 26 3.90 -1.43 8.32
CA ASP A 26 4.83 -2.36 7.68
C ASP A 26 4.67 -2.33 6.15
N PHE A 27 3.44 -2.19 5.66
CA PHE A 27 3.14 -1.98 4.25
C PHE A 27 3.86 -0.74 3.70
N VAL A 28 3.73 0.42 4.37
CA VAL A 28 4.35 1.67 3.92
C VAL A 28 5.87 1.59 3.98
N ILE A 29 6.44 0.97 5.01
CA ILE A 29 7.90 0.74 5.12
C ILE A 29 8.38 -0.10 3.94
N SER A 30 7.70 -1.22 3.65
CA SER A 30 8.04 -2.12 2.56
C SER A 30 7.87 -1.44 1.20
N LEU A 31 6.81 -0.67 1.00
CA LEU A 31 6.58 0.12 -0.22
C LEU A 31 7.72 1.12 -0.44
N ASN A 32 8.20 1.78 0.62
CA ASN A 32 9.29 2.76 0.53
C ASN A 32 10.64 2.13 0.17
N SER A 33 10.80 0.82 0.36
CA SER A 33 12.00 0.10 -0.06
C SER A 33 12.05 -0.17 -1.57
N VAL A 34 10.88 -0.21 -2.24
CA VAL A 34 10.76 -0.55 -3.68
C VAL A 34 10.39 0.64 -4.57
N ALA A 35 9.78 1.68 -3.98
CA ALA A 35 9.38 2.91 -4.65
C ALA A 35 9.95 4.11 -3.89
N LYS A 36 10.69 4.98 -4.58
CA LYS A 36 11.26 6.20 -4.01
C LYS A 36 10.23 7.34 -4.04
N ASN A 37 10.42 8.32 -3.14
CA ASN A 37 9.62 9.55 -3.05
C ASN A 37 8.12 9.34 -2.72
N LEU A 38 7.84 8.32 -1.91
CA LEU A 38 6.50 8.09 -1.38
C LEU A 38 6.07 9.20 -0.42
N LYS A 39 4.75 9.27 -0.21
CA LYS A 39 4.17 10.12 0.84
C LYS A 39 4.48 9.53 2.23
N PRO A 40 4.45 10.33 3.31
CA PRO A 40 4.66 9.79 4.65
C PRO A 40 3.51 8.88 5.09
N TYR A 41 3.76 7.99 6.06
CA TYR A 41 2.74 7.08 6.63
C TYR A 41 1.38 7.74 6.93
N MET A 42 1.39 8.93 7.52
CA MET A 42 0.18 9.67 7.87
C MET A 42 -0.71 10.02 6.67
N PHE A 43 -0.13 10.16 5.48
CA PHE A 43 -0.89 10.32 4.25
C PHE A 43 -1.71 9.06 3.95
N TYR A 44 -1.05 7.90 3.92
CA TYR A 44 -1.71 6.62 3.62
C TYR A 44 -2.74 6.25 4.67
N TYR A 45 -2.46 6.50 5.96
CA TYR A 45 -3.42 6.31 7.04
C TYR A 45 -4.71 7.12 6.84
N ARG A 46 -4.59 8.38 6.42
CA ARG A 46 -5.75 9.24 6.14
C ARG A 46 -6.46 8.82 4.85
N ALA A 47 -5.72 8.38 3.84
CA ALA A 47 -6.28 7.93 2.57
C ALA A 47 -7.12 6.65 2.74
N PHE A 48 -6.57 5.63 3.41
CA PHE A 48 -7.26 4.35 3.64
C PHE A 48 -8.44 4.40 4.62
N LYS A 49 -8.66 5.55 5.28
CA LYS A 49 -9.90 5.83 6.02
C LYS A 49 -11.04 6.30 5.11
N LYS A 50 -10.73 6.75 3.90
CA LYS A 50 -11.69 7.35 2.97
C LYS A 50 -11.97 6.46 1.75
N THR A 51 -10.97 5.68 1.33
CA THR A 51 -11.04 4.81 0.16
C THR A 51 -10.20 3.57 0.40
N ASP A 52 -10.63 2.42 -0.11
CA ASP A 52 -9.86 1.18 -0.05
C ASP A 52 -8.88 1.04 -1.24
N PHE A 53 -8.90 1.99 -2.18
CA PHE A 53 -8.03 2.00 -3.35
C PHE A 53 -7.43 3.38 -3.60
N MET A 54 -6.16 3.41 -4.02
CA MET A 54 -5.51 4.63 -4.50
C MET A 54 -4.40 4.33 -5.51
N GLU A 55 -4.21 5.25 -6.45
CA GLU A 55 -3.09 5.22 -7.38
C GLU A 55 -1.94 6.08 -6.85
N HIS A 56 -0.71 5.60 -7.05
CA HIS A 56 0.49 6.33 -6.71
C HIS A 56 1.48 6.27 -7.88
N THR A 57 1.87 7.42 -8.40
CA THR A 57 2.95 7.52 -9.37
C THR A 57 4.24 7.85 -8.62
N ALA A 58 5.22 6.94 -8.67
CA ALA A 58 6.53 7.22 -8.11
C ALA A 58 7.32 8.19 -9.01
N ALA A 59 8.42 8.72 -8.48
CA ALA A 59 9.25 9.70 -9.19
C ALA A 59 9.91 9.16 -10.47
N ASP A 60 10.04 7.84 -10.61
CA ASP A 60 10.56 7.18 -11.81
C ASP A 60 9.48 6.94 -12.88
N GLY A 61 8.25 7.40 -12.65
CA GLY A 61 7.12 7.26 -13.58
C GLY A 61 6.35 5.94 -13.44
N ARG A 62 6.79 5.00 -12.58
CA ARG A 62 6.04 3.76 -12.34
C ARG A 62 4.75 4.05 -11.58
N LYS A 63 3.67 3.44 -12.06
CA LYS A 63 2.35 3.49 -11.41
C LYS A 63 2.21 2.31 -10.47
N PHE A 64 1.84 2.61 -9.24
CA PHE A 64 1.53 1.65 -8.20
C PHE A 64 0.04 1.78 -7.88
N TYR A 65 -0.64 0.65 -7.85
CA TYR A 65 -2.02 0.58 -7.43
C TYR A 65 -2.03 -0.01 -6.02
N LEU A 66 -2.48 0.79 -5.07
CA LEU A 66 -2.52 0.44 -3.65
C LEU A 66 -3.94 0.07 -3.29
N GLN A 67 -4.12 -1.08 -2.65
CA GLN A 67 -5.43 -1.58 -2.26
C GLN A 67 -5.41 -2.10 -0.83
N LYS A 68 -6.49 -1.81 -0.11
CA LYS A 68 -6.83 -2.39 1.19
C LYS A 68 -7.99 -3.36 0.95
N VAL A 69 -7.83 -4.59 1.41
CA VAL A 69 -8.84 -5.65 1.37
C VAL A 69 -9.19 -5.97 2.81
N VAL A 70 -10.47 -5.99 3.14
CA VAL A 70 -11.01 -6.31 4.48
C VAL A 70 -11.64 -7.68 4.42
#